data_AF-A0A7Y1TJB0-F1
#
_entry.id   AF-A0A7Y1TJB0-F1
#
_cell.length_a   1.000
_cell.length_b   1.000
_cell.length_c   1.000
_cell.angle_alpha   90.00
_cell.angle_beta   90.00
_cell.angle_gamma   90.00
#
_symmetry.space_group_name_H-M   'P 1'
#
loop_
_entity.id
_entity.type
_entity.pdbx_description
1 polymer ?
#
loop_
_entity_poly.entity_id
_entity_poly.type
_entity_poly.pdbx_seq_one_letter_code
_entity_poly.pdbx_strand_id
1 'polypeptide(L)'
;MHFLGFIWNPADTLFKIGFLQIKYYNLLWIIAFALGWFIMKRIFLNEKKTVQELDSLFIYTVIATMLGARLGHVIFYDWPYYSNHLLEILLPIRERAGSSLFGLINGYEFTGFT
;
A
#
# COMPACT_ATOMS: atom_id res chain seq x y z
N MET A 1 -9.83 9.80 37.95
CA MET A 1 -8.70 9.05 38.56
C MET A 1 -8.08 8.14 37.50
N HIS A 2 -6.95 8.53 36.90
CA HIS A 2 -6.17 7.72 35.95
C HIS A 2 -4.79 7.38 36.54
N PHE A 3 -4.74 6.94 37.79
CA PHE A 3 -3.46 6.80 38.52
C PHE A 3 -2.59 5.63 38.04
N LEU A 4 -3.17 4.66 37.31
CA LEU A 4 -2.48 3.45 36.79
C LEU A 4 -2.67 3.26 35.27
N GLY A 5 -3.27 4.23 34.58
CA GLY A 5 -3.61 4.10 33.15
C GLY A 5 -2.75 4.99 32.28
N PHE A 6 -2.12 4.41 31.25
CA PHE A 6 -1.49 5.16 30.17
C PHE A 6 -2.47 5.30 29.00
N ILE A 7 -2.74 6.52 28.55
CA ILE A 7 -3.56 6.78 27.38
C ILE A 7 -2.70 6.58 26.13
N TRP A 8 -2.81 5.41 25.50
CA TRP A 8 -2.13 5.10 24.24
C TRP A 8 -2.95 5.60 23.06
N ASN A 9 -2.79 6.88 22.72
CA ASN A 9 -3.39 7.50 21.53
C ASN A 9 -2.38 8.40 20.81
N PRO A 10 -1.30 7.83 20.24
CA PRO A 10 -0.40 8.60 19.40
C PRO A 10 -1.15 9.10 18.16
N ALA A 11 -0.90 10.33 17.74
CA ALA A 11 -1.45 10.82 16.48
C ALA A 11 -0.93 9.95 15.33
N ASP A 12 -1.80 9.41 14.48
CA ASP A 12 -1.38 8.52 13.38
C ASP A 12 -0.58 9.24 12.27
N THR A 13 -0.49 10.57 12.34
CA THR A 13 -0.21 11.41 11.19
C THR A 13 0.98 12.30 11.45
N LEU A 14 2.01 12.09 10.64
CA LEU A 14 3.32 12.71 10.78
C LEU A 14 3.31 14.15 10.25
N PHE A 15 2.80 14.33 9.02
CA PHE A 15 2.66 15.63 8.37
C PHE A 15 1.37 15.69 7.55
N LYS A 16 0.69 16.84 7.61
CA LYS A 16 -0.39 17.21 6.70
C LYS A 16 0.10 18.33 5.80
N ILE A 17 0.14 18.09 4.50
CA ILE A 17 0.37 19.11 3.48
C ILE A 17 -0.91 19.19 2.64
N GLY A 18 -1.80 20.11 3.00
CA GLY A 18 -3.11 20.26 2.35
C GLY A 18 -3.95 18.98 2.44
N PHE A 19 -4.25 18.37 1.29
CA PHE A 19 -5.02 17.13 1.18
C PHE A 19 -4.19 15.85 1.40
N LEU A 20 -2.86 15.96 1.41
CA LEU A 20 -1.96 14.82 1.61
C LEU A 20 -1.62 14.66 3.09
N GLN A 21 -2.06 13.54 3.66
CA GLN A 21 -1.78 13.16 5.04
C GLN A 21 -0.82 11.97 5.05
N ILE A 22 0.43 12.23 5.43
CA ILE A 22 1.44 11.18 5.55
C ILE A 22 1.31 10.56 6.95
N LYS A 23 0.91 9.28 6.99
CA LYS A 23 0.84 8.48 8.22
C LYS A 23 2.21 7.90 8.57
N TYR A 24 2.44 7.61 9.85
CA TYR A 24 3.66 6.91 10.29
C TYR A 24 3.86 5.57 9.55
N TYR A 25 2.77 4.87 9.28
CA TYR A 25 2.77 3.63 8.49
C TYR A 25 3.45 3.79 7.12
N ASN A 26 3.16 4.88 6.41
CA ASN A 26 3.74 5.13 5.08
C ASN A 26 5.25 5.40 5.19
N LEU A 27 5.68 6.08 6.26
CA LEU A 27 7.09 6.32 6.51
C LEU A 27 7.84 5.01 6.77
N LEU A 28 7.26 4.10 7.55
CA LEU A 28 7.87 2.80 7.85
C LEU A 28 8.05 1.97 6.58
N TRP A 29 7.12 2.03 5.63
CA TRP A 29 7.29 1.41 4.32
C TRP A 29 8.49 1.96 3.55
N ILE A 30 8.64 3.28 3.49
CA ILE A 30 9.78 3.92 2.81
C ILE A 30 11.09 3.49 3.47
N ILE A 31 11.14 3.47 4.80
CA ILE A 31 12.31 3.01 5.56
C ILE A 31 12.63 1.54 5.26
N ALA A 32 11.62 0.67 5.23
CA ALA A 32 11.81 -0.76 4.93
C ALA A 32 12.42 -0.96 3.54
N PHE A 33 11.90 -0.28 2.52
CA PHE A 33 12.44 -0.35 1.16
C PHE A 33 13.86 0.22 1.06
N ALA A 34 14.12 1.36 1.70
CA ALA A 34 15.44 1.99 1.71
C ALA A 34 16.50 1.11 2.40
N LEU A 35 16.15 0.50 3.54
CA LEU A 35 17.03 -0.44 4.24
C LEU A 35 17.26 -1.71 3.41
N GLY A 36 16.21 -2.28 2.81
CA GLY A 36 16.32 -3.44 1.94
C GLY A 36 17.25 -3.20 0.75
N TRP A 37 17.12 -2.04 0.11
CA TRP A 37 18.01 -1.58 -0.95
C TRP A 37 19.48 -1.51 -0.48
N PHE A 38 19.73 -0.87 0.67
CA PHE A 38 21.08 -0.69 1.19
C PHE A 38 21.75 -2.02 1.54
N ILE A 39 21.01 -2.94 2.15
CA ILE A 39 21.48 -4.29 2.48
C ILE A 39 21.81 -5.04 1.18
N MET A 40 20.91 -5.02 0.19
CA MET A 40 21.15 -5.73 -1.06
C MET A 40 22.29 -5.15 -1.89
N LYS A 41 22.48 -3.82 -1.86
CA LYS A 41 23.64 -3.18 -2.48
C LYS A 41 24.94 -3.75 -1.95
N ARG A 42 25.05 -3.96 -0.64
CA ARG A 42 26.25 -4.55 -0.03
C ARG A 42 26.49 -5.99 -0.52
N ILE A 43 25.43 -6.78 -0.65
CA ILE A 43 25.51 -8.16 -1.13
C ILE A 43 25.94 -8.20 -2.61
N PHE A 44 25.32 -7.39 -3.47
CA PHE A 44 25.63 -7.33 -4.90
C PHE A 44 27.08 -6.91 -5.17
N LEU A 45 27.59 -5.94 -4.41
CA LEU A 45 29.00 -5.53 -4.52
C LEU A 45 29.96 -6.65 -4.11
N ASN A 46 29.63 -7.42 -3.07
CA ASN A 46 30.43 -8.57 -2.65
C ASN A 46 30.42 -9.70 -3.70
N GLU A 47 29.30 -9.89 -4.39
CA GLU A 47 29.15 -10.86 -5.48
C GLU A 47 29.67 -10.37 -6.84
N LYS A 48 30.25 -9.17 -6.90
CA LYS A 48 30.72 -8.51 -8.15
C LYS A 48 29.63 -8.36 -9.22
N LYS A 49 28.37 -8.20 -8.79
CA LYS A 49 27.23 -7.91 -9.67
C LYS A 49 27.06 -6.43 -9.89
N THR A 50 26.33 -6.07 -10.95
CA THR A 50 26.11 -4.67 -11.30
C THR A 50 24.99 -4.06 -10.46
N VAL A 51 25.11 -2.78 -10.12
CA VAL A 51 24.07 -2.07 -9.34
C VAL A 51 22.80 -1.88 -10.18
N GLN A 52 22.92 -1.87 -11.51
CA GLN A 52 21.79 -1.76 -12.45
C GLN A 52 20.83 -2.95 -12.36
N GLU A 53 21.34 -4.15 -12.14
CA GLU A 53 20.51 -5.34 -11.90
C GLU A 53 19.76 -5.23 -10.58
N LEU A 54 20.39 -4.63 -9.56
CA LEU A 54 19.73 -4.36 -8.29
C LEU A 54 18.60 -3.34 -8.46
N ASP A 55 18.82 -2.24 -9.21
CA ASP A 55 17.80 -1.21 -9.49
C ASP A 55 16.55 -1.84 -10.11
N SER A 56 16.77 -2.70 -11.11
CA SER A 56 15.70 -3.44 -11.77
C SER A 56 14.95 -4.35 -10.78
N LEU A 57 15.68 -5.14 -9.98
CA LEU A 57 15.10 -6.05 -8.99
C LEU A 57 14.28 -5.31 -7.92
N PHE A 58 14.76 -4.15 -7.49
CA PHE A 58 14.05 -3.33 -6.51
C PHE A 58 12.71 -2.82 -7.05
N ILE A 59 12.67 -2.35 -8.29
CA ILE A 59 11.42 -1.94 -8.94
C ILE A 59 10.42 -3.11 -8.98
N TYR A 60 10.88 -4.30 -9.39
CA TYR A 60 10.04 -5.50 -9.36
C TYR A 60 9.53 -5.82 -7.94
N THR A 61 10.38 -5.67 -6.93
CA THR A 61 10.02 -5.94 -5.53
C THR A 61 8.96 -4.97 -5.01
N VAL A 62 9.09 -3.68 -5.31
CA VAL A 62 8.11 -2.65 -4.92
C VAL A 62 6.76 -2.94 -5.57
N ILE A 63 6.74 -3.18 -6.88
CA ILE A 63 5.51 -3.49 -7.62
C ILE A 63 4.87 -4.79 -7.09
N ALA A 64 5.66 -5.85 -6.93
CA ALA A 64 5.19 -7.13 -6.41
C ALA A 64 4.62 -7.01 -4.99
N THR A 65 5.19 -6.14 -4.16
CA THR A 65 4.71 -5.90 -2.80
C THR A 65 3.39 -5.14 -2.80
N MET A 66 3.25 -4.09 -3.62
CA MET A 66 1.99 -3.35 -3.76
C MET A 66 0.86 -4.25 -4.29
N LEU A 67 1.13 -5.01 -5.35
CA LEU A 67 0.15 -5.95 -5.92
C LEU A 67 -0.15 -7.09 -4.94
N GLY A 68 0.88 -7.65 -4.31
CA GLY A 68 0.75 -8.74 -3.34
C GLY A 68 -0.05 -8.35 -2.11
N ALA A 69 0.15 -7.14 -1.58
CA ALA A 69 -0.65 -6.62 -0.47
C ALA A 69 -2.14 -6.51 -0.85
N ARG A 70 -2.43 -6.02 -2.06
CA ARG A 70 -3.81 -5.91 -2.57
C ARG A 70 -4.44 -7.29 -2.77
N LEU A 71 -3.75 -8.19 -3.45
CA LEU A 71 -4.22 -9.55 -3.67
C LEU A 71 -4.41 -10.32 -2.36
N GLY A 72 -3.48 -10.17 -1.42
CA GLY A 72 -3.60 -10.76 -0.09
C GLY A 72 -4.84 -10.25 0.64
N HIS A 73 -5.08 -8.95 0.66
CA HIS A 73 -6.28 -8.40 1.29
C HIS A 73 -7.57 -9.00 0.68
N VAL A 74 -7.64 -9.02 -0.65
CA VAL A 74 -8.79 -9.55 -1.39
C VAL A 74 -9.02 -11.03 -1.12
N ILE A 75 -7.97 -11.86 -1.19
CA ILE A 75 -8.09 -13.31 -1.05
C ILE A 75 -8.40 -13.71 0.40
N PHE A 76 -7.80 -13.03 1.39
CA PHE A 76 -7.92 -13.42 2.78
C PHE A 76 -9.11 -12.79 3.52
N TYR A 77 -9.54 -11.58 3.14
CA TYR A 77 -10.58 -10.84 3.87
C TYR A 77 -11.89 -10.69 3.08
N ASP A 78 -11.82 -10.36 1.79
CA ASP A 78 -12.99 -9.95 1.00
C ASP A 78 -13.36 -10.92 -0.14
N TRP A 79 -12.87 -12.16 -0.09
CA TRP A 79 -13.05 -13.16 -1.15
C TRP A 79 -14.51 -13.38 -1.60
N PRO A 80 -15.52 -13.43 -0.70
CA PRO A 80 -16.91 -13.63 -1.10
C PRO A 80 -17.43 -12.54 -2.05
N TYR A 81 -16.93 -11.31 -1.92
CA TYR A 81 -17.33 -10.18 -2.76
C TYR A 81 -16.58 -10.18 -4.09
N TYR A 82 -15.24 -10.24 -4.04
CA TYR A 82 -14.41 -10.14 -5.24
C TYR A 82 -14.44 -11.37 -6.15
N SER A 83 -14.88 -12.53 -5.65
CA SER A 83 -15.09 -13.73 -6.49
C SER A 83 -16.08 -13.49 -7.64
N ASN A 84 -17.03 -12.58 -7.46
CA ASN A 84 -18.01 -12.19 -8.48
C ASN A 84 -17.62 -10.91 -9.24
N HIS A 85 -16.63 -10.15 -8.75
CA HIS A 85 -16.19 -8.85 -9.30
C HIS A 85 -14.65 -8.80 -9.45
N LEU A 86 -14.10 -9.68 -10.30
CA LEU A 86 -12.65 -9.86 -10.48
C LEU A 86 -11.91 -8.60 -10.95
N LEU A 87 -12.57 -7.71 -11.70
CA LEU A 87 -11.96 -6.47 -12.20
C LEU A 87 -11.75 -5.42 -11.08
N GLU A 88 -12.52 -5.49 -10.00
CA GLU A 88 -12.41 -4.60 -8.83
C GLU A 88 -11.21 -4.95 -7.92
N ILE A 89 -10.55 -6.08 -8.18
CA ILE A 89 -9.34 -6.49 -7.45
C ILE A 89 -8.18 -5.55 -7.78
N LEU A 90 -8.03 -5.24 -9.07
CA LEU A 90 -6.93 -4.44 -9.61
C LEU A 90 -7.26 -2.95 -9.66
N LEU A 91 -8.53 -2.61 -9.90
CA LEU A 91 -8.98 -1.23 -9.97
C LEU A 91 -9.62 -0.83 -8.63
N PRO A 92 -9.32 0.37 -8.07
CA PRO A 92 -9.91 0.87 -6.83
C PRO A 92 -11.35 1.37 -7.03
N ILE A 93 -12.19 0.49 -7.54
CA ILE A 93 -13.56 0.76 -7.98
C ILE A 93 -14.46 -0.27 -7.31
N ARG A 94 -15.62 0.15 -6.83
CA ARG A 94 -16.61 -0.74 -6.24
C ARG A 94 -18.00 -0.48 -6.80
N GLU A 95 -18.73 -1.53 -7.14
CA GLU A 95 -20.15 -1.39 -7.49
C GLU A 95 -20.96 -0.90 -6.29
N ARG A 96 -21.66 0.22 -6.48
CA ARG A 96 -22.61 0.75 -5.50
C ARG A 96 -23.80 1.39 -6.21
N ALA A 97 -24.99 0.92 -5.87
CA ALA A 97 -26.22 1.48 -6.43
C ALA A 97 -26.36 2.95 -6.02
N GLY A 98 -26.45 3.84 -7.01
CA GLY A 98 -26.64 5.29 -6.82
C GLY A 98 -25.37 6.16 -6.82
N SER A 99 -24.18 5.58 -7.01
CA SER A 99 -22.93 6.35 -7.18
C SER A 99 -22.54 6.49 -8.66
N SER A 100 -21.78 7.53 -8.98
CA SER A 100 -21.22 7.75 -10.31
C SER A 100 -19.70 7.82 -10.24
N LEU A 101 -19.00 6.98 -10.99
CA LEU A 101 -17.55 6.97 -11.05
C LEU A 101 -17.10 8.19 -11.86
N PHE A 102 -16.52 9.17 -11.16
CA PHE A 102 -16.13 10.47 -11.70
C PHE A 102 -17.24 11.21 -12.49
N GLY A 103 -18.51 10.87 -12.25
CA GLY A 103 -19.66 11.43 -12.99
C GLY A 103 -19.83 10.89 -14.42
N LEU A 104 -19.06 9.88 -14.83
CA LEU A 104 -19.04 9.34 -16.19
C LEU A 104 -19.69 7.96 -16.31
N ILE A 105 -19.57 7.13 -15.27
CA ILE A 105 -20.10 5.76 -15.26
C ILE A 105 -21.03 5.61 -14.05
N ASN A 106 -22.31 5.32 -14.30
CA ASN A 106 -23.30 5.10 -13.25
C ASN A 106 -23.15 3.70 -12.65
N GLY A 107 -23.26 3.59 -11.32
CA GLY A 107 -23.23 2.32 -10.57
C GLY A 107 -21.89 1.97 -9.93
N TYR A 108 -20.86 2.79 -10.10
CA TYR A 108 -19.52 2.54 -9.56
C TYR A 108 -19.03 3.72 -8.70
N GLU A 109 -18.41 3.43 -7.55
CA GLU A 109 -17.79 4.41 -6.67
C GLU A 109 -16.27 4.22 -6.64
N PHE A 110 -15.51 5.30 -6.67
CA PHE A 110 -14.07 5.25 -6.42
C PHE A 110 -13.84 5.13 -4.91
N THR A 111 -13.51 3.93 -4.45
CA THR A 111 -13.27 3.66 -3.03
C THR A 111 -11.85 4.01 -2.58
N GLY A 112 -11.00 4.42 -3.52
CA GLY A 112 -9.59 4.69 -3.28
C GLY A 112 -8.78 3.43 -2.99
N PHE A 113 -7.48 3.63 -2.76
CA PHE A 113 -6.56 2.62 -2.24
C PHE A 113 -6.50 2.79 -0.72
N THR A 114 -7.60 2.47 -0.04
CA THR A 114 -7.63 2.46 1.43
C THR A 114 -7.15 1.12 1.96
#